data_AF-R5MXS6-F1
#
_entry.id   AF-R5MXS6-F1
#
_cell.length_a   1.000
_cell.length_b   1.000
_cell.length_c   1.000
_cell.angle_alpha   90.00
_cell.angle_beta   90.00
_cell.angle_gamma   90.00
#
_symmetry.space_group_name_H-M   'P 1'
#
loop_
_entity.id
_entity.type
_entity.pdbx_description
1 polymer ?
#
loop_
_entity_poly.entity_id
_entity_poly.type
_entity_poly.pdbx_seq_one_letter_code
_entity_poly.pdbx_strand_id
1 'polypeptide(L)'
;MLKVCGDVPVLLTIQGILRRISKEYYGGLTFNERLKCLKLKEILTMKTPTAYKMLYSRNAEREEKVLKQVKYVTGRTDWDKAVMLSVNPNLKYFRCNYNLRKEFYESEKWSLESCERHTVFSSSALYSLKGLHIEVKAIAILKKKYPDIKLYVPGGCAENGKIKDPSGYIKYINRLIKKYGLEDNIIFTGSISPSEVAKRLRKANVFVVSSAVEGALHNSCLFQRDFVSLYKSQRNPDRIREIRAAEGVRFIQ
;
A
#
# COMPACT_ATOMS: atom_id res chain seq x y z
N MET A 1 5.16 28.82 -2.82
CA MET A 1 6.32 28.00 -3.19
C MET A 1 6.74 28.29 -4.63
N LEU A 2 5.95 27.99 -5.67
CA LEU A 2 6.32 28.32 -7.06
C LEU A 2 6.62 29.81 -7.31
N LYS A 3 5.84 30.72 -6.71
CA LYS A 3 6.06 32.18 -6.82
C LYS A 3 7.39 32.69 -6.25
N VAL A 4 8.10 31.88 -5.47
CA VAL A 4 9.36 32.26 -4.80
C VAL A 4 10.57 31.92 -5.67
N CYS A 5 10.42 31.05 -6.67
CA CYS A 5 11.54 30.51 -7.45
C CYS A 5 11.96 31.36 -8.66
N GLY A 6 11.27 32.48 -8.96
CA GLY A 6 11.57 33.32 -10.12
C GLY A 6 11.52 32.53 -11.45
N ASP A 7 12.50 32.74 -12.33
CA ASP A 7 12.60 32.12 -13.66
C ASP A 7 13.35 30.77 -13.68
N VAL A 8 13.62 30.16 -12.53
CA VAL A 8 14.31 28.86 -12.47
C VAL A 8 13.39 27.74 -12.98
N PRO A 9 13.84 26.86 -13.90
CA PRO A 9 13.06 25.71 -14.34
C PRO A 9 12.68 24.79 -13.16
N VAL A 10 11.37 24.58 -12.97
CA VAL A 10 10.85 23.72 -11.89
C VAL A 10 10.44 22.36 -12.46
N LEU A 11 11.01 21.29 -11.90
CA LEU A 11 10.58 19.92 -12.12
C LEU A 11 9.77 19.44 -10.91
N LEU A 12 8.48 19.18 -11.10
CA LEU A 12 7.60 18.71 -10.03
C LEU A 12 7.51 17.18 -10.02
N THR A 13 7.55 16.57 -8.83
CA THR A 13 7.26 15.14 -8.63
C THR A 13 6.02 14.95 -7.78
N ILE A 14 5.20 13.94 -8.11
CA ILE A 14 4.07 13.53 -7.27
C ILE A 14 4.47 12.31 -6.43
N GLN A 15 4.33 12.41 -5.11
CA GLN A 15 4.62 11.27 -4.22
C GLN A 15 3.48 10.23 -4.25
N GLY A 16 2.24 10.70 -4.44
CA GLY A 16 1.06 9.88 -4.65
C GLY A 16 -0.12 10.76 -5.05
N ILE A 17 -1.18 10.15 -5.57
CA ILE A 17 -2.33 10.91 -6.12
C ILE A 17 -3.29 11.22 -4.98
N LEU A 18 -3.12 12.38 -4.35
CA LEU A 18 -3.86 12.76 -3.15
C LEU A 18 -5.38 12.76 -3.37
N ARG A 19 -5.83 13.15 -4.57
CA ARG A 19 -7.27 13.13 -4.94
C ARG A 19 -7.86 11.72 -4.88
N ARG A 20 -7.09 10.70 -5.24
CA ARG A 20 -7.55 9.30 -5.17
C ARG A 20 -7.46 8.78 -3.75
N ILE A 21 -6.37 9.08 -3.05
CA ILE A 21 -6.16 8.73 -1.64
C ILE A 21 -7.31 9.26 -0.78
N SER A 22 -7.75 10.50 -0.98
CA SER A 22 -8.84 11.10 -0.20
C SER A 22 -10.20 10.43 -0.48
N LYS A 23 -10.49 10.07 -1.73
CA LYS A 23 -11.72 9.35 -2.11
C LYS A 23 -11.76 7.95 -1.51
N GLU A 24 -10.64 7.24 -1.55
CA GLU A 24 -10.54 5.83 -1.14
C GLU A 24 -10.02 5.65 0.31
N TYR A 25 -9.90 6.73 1.08
CA TYR A 25 -9.17 6.78 2.35
C TYR A 25 -9.50 5.64 3.34
N TYR A 26 -10.78 5.26 3.42
CA TYR A 26 -11.24 4.21 4.32
C TYR A 26 -10.93 2.78 3.84
N GLY A 27 -10.29 2.61 2.68
CA GLY A 27 -9.88 1.30 2.17
C GLY A 27 -11.05 0.32 1.99
N GLY A 28 -12.26 0.85 1.82
CA GLY A 28 -13.47 0.03 1.71
C GLY A 28 -14.00 -0.54 3.02
N LEU A 29 -13.65 0.04 4.17
CA LEU A 29 -14.34 -0.19 5.45
C LEU A 29 -15.80 0.30 5.36
N THR A 30 -16.72 -0.50 5.89
CA THR A 30 -18.13 -0.14 6.09
C THR A 30 -18.28 0.96 7.14
N PHE A 31 -19.43 1.63 7.17
CA PHE A 31 -19.72 2.67 8.17
C PHE A 31 -19.52 2.16 9.61
N ASN A 32 -20.05 0.98 9.93
CA ASN A 32 -19.94 0.38 11.26
C ASN A 32 -18.49 0.04 11.63
N GLU A 33 -17.67 -0.39 10.66
CA GLU A 33 -16.25 -0.64 10.90
C GLU A 33 -15.46 0.66 11.11
N ARG A 34 -15.83 1.75 10.41
CA ARG A 34 -15.23 3.07 10.62
C ARG A 34 -15.48 3.59 12.03
N LEU A 35 -16.71 3.45 12.55
CA LEU A 35 -17.02 3.83 13.93
C LEU A 35 -16.18 3.03 14.94
N LYS A 36 -15.98 1.73 14.66
CA LYS A 36 -15.08 0.89 15.46
C LYS A 36 -13.64 1.39 15.41
N CYS A 37 -13.18 2.04 14.34
CA CYS A 37 -11.83 2.58 14.25
C CYS A 37 -11.60 3.87 15.04
N LEU A 38 -12.57 4.39 15.80
CA LEU A 38 -12.41 5.63 16.56
C LEU A 38 -11.73 5.39 17.92
N LYS A 39 -10.78 6.27 18.28
CA LYS A 39 -10.11 6.31 19.59
C LYS A 39 -10.37 7.68 20.22
N LEU A 40 -10.81 7.73 21.49
CA LEU A 40 -11.16 8.99 22.15
C LEU A 40 -10.03 10.05 22.09
N LYS A 41 -8.78 9.64 22.35
CA LYS A 41 -7.59 10.51 22.21
C LYS A 41 -7.46 11.11 20.79
N GLU A 42 -7.79 10.36 19.75
CA GLU A 42 -7.75 10.84 18.35
C GLU A 42 -8.89 11.80 18.04
N ILE A 43 -10.06 11.62 18.67
CA ILE A 43 -11.18 12.56 18.59
C ILE A 43 -10.79 13.89 19.25
N LEU A 44 -10.30 13.84 20.50
CA LEU A 44 -9.91 15.02 21.27
C LEU A 44 -8.76 15.81 20.62
N THR A 45 -7.86 15.12 19.92
CA THR A 45 -6.73 15.76 19.21
C THR A 45 -7.03 16.09 17.74
N MET A 46 -8.27 15.89 17.27
CA MET A 46 -8.69 16.04 15.87
C MET A 46 -7.85 15.23 14.86
N LYS A 47 -7.22 14.13 15.31
CA LYS A 47 -6.45 13.20 14.48
C LYS A 47 -7.28 12.00 14.05
N THR A 48 -8.54 12.24 13.69
CA THR A 48 -9.45 11.16 13.27
C THR A 48 -9.23 10.77 11.80
N PRO A 49 -9.62 9.55 11.39
CA PRO A 49 -9.64 9.15 9.98
C PRO A 49 -10.34 10.16 9.07
N THR A 50 -11.44 10.76 9.54
CA THR A 50 -12.19 11.78 8.80
C THR A 50 -11.40 13.08 8.63
N ALA A 51 -10.71 13.53 9.68
CA ALA A 51 -9.85 14.71 9.60
C ALA A 51 -8.72 14.52 8.59
N TYR A 52 -8.06 13.36 8.59
CA TYR A 52 -7.05 13.02 7.58
C TYR A 52 -7.64 12.99 6.17
N LYS A 53 -8.82 12.38 5.97
CA LYS A 53 -9.51 12.40 4.67
C LYS A 53 -9.73 13.82 4.16
N MET A 54 -10.21 14.72 5.01
CA MET A 54 -10.42 16.14 4.67
C MET A 54 -9.11 16.85 4.36
N LEU A 55 -8.06 16.60 5.15
CA LEU A 55 -6.71 17.13 4.89
C LEU A 55 -6.19 16.70 3.52
N TYR A 56 -6.30 15.41 3.17
CA TYR A 56 -5.90 14.92 1.86
C TYR A 56 -6.73 15.53 0.73
N SER A 57 -8.02 15.77 0.94
CA SER A 57 -8.86 16.47 -0.05
C SER A 57 -8.38 17.90 -0.29
N ARG A 58 -8.13 18.66 0.78
CA ARG A 58 -7.62 20.04 0.69
C ARG A 58 -6.24 20.09 0.04
N ASN A 59 -5.36 19.14 0.37
CA ASN A 59 -4.04 19.06 -0.24
C ASN A 59 -4.11 18.64 -1.72
N ALA A 60 -5.07 17.81 -2.11
CA ALA A 60 -5.28 17.46 -3.51
C ALA A 60 -5.67 18.68 -4.37
N GLU A 61 -6.50 19.58 -3.84
CA GLU A 61 -6.83 20.84 -4.53
C GLU A 61 -5.60 21.73 -4.72
N ARG A 62 -4.70 21.76 -3.72
CA ARG A 62 -3.44 22.49 -3.82
C ARG A 62 -2.51 21.86 -4.85
N GLU A 63 -2.39 20.54 -4.86
CA GLU A 63 -1.60 19.79 -5.84
C GLU A 63 -2.10 20.04 -7.27
N GLU A 64 -3.41 20.05 -7.49
CA GLU A 64 -4.01 20.34 -8.79
C GLU A 64 -3.69 21.77 -9.26
N LYS A 65 -3.77 22.76 -8.36
CA LYS A 65 -3.39 24.15 -8.66
C LYS A 65 -1.92 24.28 -9.05
N VAL A 66 -1.03 23.55 -8.37
CA VAL A 66 0.41 23.53 -8.68
C VAL A 66 0.66 22.86 -10.04
N LEU A 67 0.03 21.71 -10.30
CA LEU A 67 0.17 20.99 -11.58
C LEU A 67 -0.26 21.84 -12.79
N LYS A 68 -1.27 22.71 -12.63
CA LYS A 68 -1.73 23.64 -13.67
C LYS A 68 -0.74 24.78 -13.98
N GLN A 69 0.25 25.02 -13.11
CA GLN A 69 1.19 26.15 -13.22
C GLN A 69 2.59 25.74 -13.67
N VAL A 70 2.93 24.45 -13.59
CA VAL A 70 4.25 23.94 -13.96
C VAL A 70 4.30 23.50 -15.42
N LYS A 71 5.51 23.46 -15.98
CA LYS A 71 5.78 22.97 -17.34
C LYS A 71 6.35 21.55 -17.35
N TYR A 72 7.12 21.20 -16.32
CA TYR A 72 7.87 19.94 -16.25
C TYR A 72 7.43 19.12 -15.04
N VAL A 73 7.14 17.85 -15.28
CA VAL A 73 6.80 16.88 -14.23
C VAL A 73 7.61 15.61 -14.37
N THR A 74 7.85 14.93 -13.26
CA THR A 74 8.44 13.60 -13.23
C THR A 74 7.56 12.61 -12.49
N GLY A 75 7.54 11.37 -12.97
CA GLY A 75 6.75 10.29 -12.39
C GLY A 75 7.30 8.92 -12.75
N ARG A 76 6.68 7.88 -12.18
CA ARG A 76 7.25 6.53 -12.13
C ARG A 76 6.48 5.53 -12.98
N THR A 77 5.24 5.84 -13.33
CA THR A 77 4.32 4.92 -14.01
C THR A 77 3.51 5.64 -15.08
N ASP A 78 2.94 4.88 -16.01
CA ASP A 78 2.04 5.48 -17.02
C ASP A 78 0.75 5.96 -16.38
N TRP A 79 0.41 5.41 -15.22
CA TRP A 79 -0.65 5.94 -14.36
C TRP A 79 -0.33 7.34 -13.83
N ASP A 80 0.86 7.56 -13.27
CA ASP A 80 1.32 8.89 -12.83
C ASP A 80 1.26 9.89 -14.00
N LYS A 81 1.75 9.47 -15.18
CA LYS A 81 1.73 10.26 -16.41
C LYS A 81 0.29 10.63 -16.82
N ALA A 82 -0.60 9.65 -16.93
CA ALA A 82 -1.99 9.86 -17.33
C ALA A 82 -2.73 10.79 -16.37
N VAL A 83 -2.52 10.62 -15.05
CA VAL A 83 -3.16 11.46 -14.04
C VAL A 83 -2.67 12.90 -14.12
N MET A 84 -1.36 13.13 -14.24
CA MET A 84 -0.84 14.51 -14.38
C MET A 84 -1.29 15.17 -15.67
N LEU A 85 -1.25 14.46 -16.80
CA LEU A 85 -1.70 14.99 -18.10
C LEU A 85 -3.21 15.25 -18.13
N SER A 86 -4.01 14.51 -17.36
CA SER A 86 -5.45 14.80 -17.21
C SER A 86 -5.73 16.12 -16.49
N VAL A 87 -4.77 16.62 -15.70
CA VAL A 87 -4.87 17.91 -14.99
C VAL A 87 -4.34 19.05 -15.86
N ASN A 88 -3.24 18.80 -16.57
CA ASN A 88 -2.62 19.78 -17.47
C ASN A 88 -2.03 19.04 -18.69
N PRO A 89 -2.70 19.08 -19.87
CA PRO A 89 -2.24 18.40 -21.08
C PRO A 89 -0.91 18.91 -21.64
N ASN A 90 -0.49 20.13 -21.27
CA ASN A 90 0.71 20.78 -21.77
C ASN A 90 1.98 20.41 -20.99
N LEU A 91 1.89 19.50 -20.01
CA LEU A 91 3.03 19.08 -19.22
C LEU A 91 4.01 18.25 -20.05
N LYS A 92 5.31 18.56 -19.91
CA LYS A 92 6.38 17.67 -20.36
C LYS A 92 6.73 16.70 -19.24
N TYR A 93 6.43 15.42 -19.47
CA TYR A 93 6.62 14.35 -18.50
C TYR A 93 7.98 13.65 -18.69
N PHE A 94 8.72 13.50 -17.59
CA PHE A 94 9.96 12.74 -17.51
C PHE A 94 9.74 11.46 -16.70
N ARG A 95 10.04 10.31 -17.29
CA ARG A 95 9.99 9.03 -16.58
C ARG A 95 11.21 8.93 -15.67
N CYS A 96 10.98 8.74 -14.37
CA CYS A 96 12.02 8.45 -13.39
C CYS A 96 11.68 7.14 -12.69
N ASN A 97 12.40 6.08 -13.05
CA ASN A 97 12.27 4.78 -12.39
C ASN A 97 13.14 4.79 -11.12
N TYR A 98 12.64 4.21 -10.03
CA TYR A 98 13.44 4.04 -8.82
C TYR A 98 14.29 2.78 -8.91
N ASN A 99 15.54 2.92 -8.49
CA ASN A 99 16.40 1.78 -8.19
C ASN A 99 15.97 1.15 -6.87
N LEU A 100 16.07 -0.18 -6.78
CA LEU A 100 15.94 -0.86 -5.50
C LEU A 100 17.17 -0.58 -4.65
N ARG A 101 17.05 -0.86 -3.34
CA ARG A 101 18.24 -0.87 -2.48
C ARG A 101 19.12 -2.07 -2.82
N LYS A 102 20.43 -1.95 -2.59
CA LYS A 102 21.42 -2.98 -2.95
C LYS A 102 21.13 -4.35 -2.34
N GLU A 103 20.55 -4.38 -1.15
CA GLU A 103 20.24 -5.60 -0.39
C GLU A 103 19.23 -6.48 -1.13
N PHE A 104 18.40 -5.88 -1.98
CA PHE A 104 17.54 -6.63 -2.87
C PHE A 104 18.36 -7.18 -4.04
N TYR A 105 19.18 -6.36 -4.71
CA TYR A 105 20.03 -6.86 -5.80
C TYR A 105 20.95 -8.02 -5.39
N GLU A 106 21.54 -7.93 -4.20
CA GLU A 106 22.47 -8.91 -3.62
C GLU A 106 21.76 -10.11 -2.98
N SER A 107 20.42 -10.09 -2.85
CA SER A 107 19.70 -11.22 -2.28
C SER A 107 19.62 -12.39 -3.26
N GLU A 108 19.60 -13.60 -2.71
CA GLU A 108 19.22 -14.81 -3.46
C GLU A 108 17.85 -14.62 -4.13
N LYS A 109 17.58 -15.38 -5.19
CA LYS A 109 16.25 -15.40 -5.79
C LYS A 109 15.30 -16.22 -4.93
N TRP A 110 14.02 -15.86 -4.95
CA TRP A 110 12.98 -16.67 -4.34
C TRP A 110 12.87 -18.04 -5.03
N SER A 111 12.59 -19.09 -4.27
CA SER A 111 12.32 -20.42 -4.81
C SER A 111 11.25 -21.14 -3.98
N LEU A 112 10.47 -22.02 -4.63
CA LEU A 112 9.40 -22.76 -3.96
C LEU A 112 9.96 -23.75 -2.93
N GLU A 113 11.16 -24.26 -3.17
CA GLU A 113 11.86 -25.24 -2.34
C GLU A 113 12.41 -24.62 -1.05
N SER A 114 12.72 -23.32 -1.05
CA SER A 114 13.40 -22.63 0.05
C SER A 114 12.47 -21.73 0.90
N CYS A 115 11.26 -21.45 0.40
CA CYS A 115 10.25 -20.66 1.09
C CYS A 115 9.54 -21.44 2.21
N GLU A 116 9.01 -20.73 3.20
CA GLU A 116 8.23 -21.30 4.30
C GLU A 116 6.79 -21.55 3.83
N ARG A 117 6.30 -22.79 3.93
CA ARG A 117 4.94 -23.14 3.49
C ARG A 117 3.87 -22.43 4.34
N HIS A 118 2.74 -22.10 3.71
CA HIS A 118 1.62 -21.34 4.24
C HIS A 118 2.00 -20.00 4.88
N THR A 119 3.02 -19.31 4.34
CA THR A 119 3.39 -17.97 4.81
C THR A 119 3.02 -16.87 3.81
N VAL A 120 2.44 -15.79 4.33
CA VAL A 120 2.03 -14.60 3.59
C VAL A 120 2.80 -13.41 4.15
N PHE A 121 3.45 -12.64 3.29
CA PHE A 121 4.06 -11.37 3.67
C PHE A 121 3.26 -10.20 3.10
N SER A 122 2.92 -9.26 3.98
CA SER A 122 2.07 -8.14 3.64
C SER A 122 2.88 -6.93 3.19
N SER A 123 2.40 -6.22 2.18
CA SER A 123 2.84 -4.86 1.90
C SER A 123 2.22 -3.81 2.83
N SER A 124 1.28 -4.21 3.69
CA SER A 124 0.38 -3.30 4.39
C SER A 124 1.11 -2.45 5.41
N ALA A 125 1.02 -1.13 5.25
CA ALA A 125 1.25 -0.24 6.36
C ALA A 125 0.01 -0.18 7.26
N LEU A 126 0.20 0.27 8.50
CA LEU A 126 -0.76 0.15 9.61
C LEU A 126 -1.92 1.17 9.57
N TYR A 127 -2.52 1.41 8.39
CA TYR A 127 -3.68 2.29 8.20
C TYR A 127 -4.68 1.74 7.16
N SER A 128 -5.92 2.23 7.19
CA SER A 128 -7.06 1.63 6.48
C SER A 128 -6.88 1.49 4.98
N LEU A 129 -6.29 2.50 4.34
CA LEU A 129 -6.07 2.52 2.89
C LEU A 129 -5.23 1.33 2.40
N LYS A 130 -4.34 0.80 3.24
CA LYS A 130 -3.45 -0.31 2.89
C LYS A 130 -4.08 -1.69 3.02
N GLY A 131 -5.30 -1.79 3.54
CA GLY A 131 -6.11 -2.99 3.37
C GLY A 131 -5.86 -4.14 4.34
N LEU A 132 -5.07 -3.96 5.42
CA LEU A 132 -4.82 -5.02 6.42
C LEU A 132 -6.11 -5.72 6.95
N HIS A 133 -7.23 -5.01 7.06
CA HIS A 133 -8.52 -5.60 7.45
C HIS A 133 -9.08 -6.60 6.43
N ILE A 134 -8.73 -6.47 5.15
CA ILE A 134 -9.03 -7.41 4.07
C ILE A 134 -8.15 -8.65 4.24
N GLU A 135 -6.86 -8.46 4.46
CA GLU A 135 -5.90 -9.56 4.67
C GLU A 135 -6.29 -10.40 5.89
N VAL A 136 -6.61 -9.78 7.03
CA VAL A 136 -7.06 -10.48 8.25
C VAL A 136 -8.30 -11.34 7.97
N LYS A 137 -9.28 -10.80 7.23
CA LYS A 137 -10.49 -11.55 6.86
C LYS A 137 -10.18 -12.70 5.90
N ALA A 138 -9.25 -12.51 4.96
CA ALA A 138 -8.82 -13.56 4.04
C ALA A 138 -8.10 -14.69 4.77
N ILE A 139 -7.20 -14.35 5.71
CA ILE A 139 -6.50 -15.34 6.56
C ILE A 139 -7.50 -16.13 7.41
N ALA A 140 -8.55 -15.50 7.94
CA ALA A 140 -9.61 -16.21 8.67
C ALA A 140 -10.30 -17.29 7.83
N ILE A 141 -10.49 -17.04 6.53
CA ILE A 141 -11.06 -18.02 5.60
C ILE A 141 -10.05 -19.12 5.31
N LEU A 142 -8.80 -18.75 5.00
CA LEU A 142 -7.74 -19.69 4.63
C LEU A 142 -7.32 -20.61 5.79
N LYS A 143 -7.37 -20.13 7.03
CA LYS A 143 -7.06 -20.90 8.24
C LYS A 143 -7.87 -22.20 8.34
N LYS A 144 -9.09 -22.23 7.80
CA LYS A 144 -9.92 -23.45 7.77
C LYS A 144 -9.29 -24.60 6.98
N LYS A 145 -8.48 -24.26 5.97
CA LYS A 145 -7.77 -25.22 5.11
C LYS A 145 -6.29 -25.36 5.48
N TYR A 146 -5.67 -24.27 5.92
CA TYR A 146 -4.26 -24.21 6.30
C TYR A 146 -4.14 -23.68 7.74
N PRO A 147 -4.31 -24.53 8.77
CA PRO A 147 -4.35 -24.08 10.17
C PRO A 147 -3.06 -23.37 10.63
N ASP A 148 -1.94 -23.74 10.02
CA ASP A 148 -0.58 -23.23 10.27
C ASP A 148 -0.28 -21.91 9.55
N ILE A 149 -1.21 -21.38 8.74
CA ILE A 149 -0.99 -20.17 7.93
C ILE A 149 -0.50 -18.99 8.77
N LYS A 150 0.57 -18.31 8.32
CA LYS A 150 1.10 -17.10 8.96
C LYS A 150 1.00 -15.89 8.04
N LEU A 151 0.52 -14.77 8.56
CA LEU A 151 0.58 -13.46 7.91
C LEU A 151 1.58 -12.58 8.67
N TYR A 152 2.67 -12.23 8.00
CA TYR A 152 3.67 -11.30 8.50
C TYR A 152 3.36 -9.88 8.03
N VAL A 153 3.18 -8.97 9.00
CA VAL A 153 2.80 -7.58 8.76
C VAL A 153 3.94 -6.66 9.22
N PRO A 154 4.65 -6.00 8.30
CA PRO A 154 5.73 -5.08 8.64
C PRO A 154 5.22 -3.72 9.12
N GLY A 155 6.02 -3.08 9.98
CA GLY A 155 5.83 -1.70 10.43
C GLY A 155 5.22 -1.54 11.83
N GLY A 156 5.26 -0.30 12.31
CA GLY A 156 4.83 0.08 13.66
C GLY A 156 5.83 -0.30 14.76
N CYS A 157 5.56 0.18 15.97
CA CYS A 157 6.32 -0.21 17.16
C CYS A 157 5.73 -1.53 17.68
N ALA A 158 6.13 -2.65 17.10
CA ALA A 158 5.75 -3.97 17.58
C ALA A 158 6.69 -4.44 18.70
N GLU A 159 6.13 -5.02 19.75
CA GLU A 159 6.85 -5.67 20.86
C GLU A 159 6.20 -7.03 21.07
N ASN A 160 6.99 -8.11 21.06
CA ASN A 160 6.50 -9.49 21.15
C ASN A 160 5.35 -9.81 20.17
N GLY A 161 5.47 -9.36 18.92
CA GLY A 161 4.48 -9.61 17.86
C GLY A 161 3.21 -8.76 17.94
N LYS A 162 3.12 -7.77 18.84
CA LYS A 162 1.94 -6.90 19.03
C LYS A 162 2.30 -5.43 18.95
N ILE A 163 1.42 -4.60 18.38
CA ILE A 163 1.64 -3.15 18.25
C ILE A 163 1.43 -2.42 19.59
N LYS A 164 2.44 -1.64 20.03
CA LYS A 164 2.39 -0.70 21.16
C LYS A 164 1.64 0.58 20.80
N ASP A 165 0.84 1.11 21.74
CA ASP A 165 -0.08 2.26 21.57
C ASP A 165 -0.83 2.26 20.21
N PRO A 166 -1.68 1.25 19.93
CA PRO A 166 -2.30 1.11 18.63
C PRO A 166 -3.22 2.29 18.32
N SER A 167 -3.18 2.73 17.05
CA SER A 167 -4.17 3.65 16.47
C SER A 167 -5.57 3.04 16.53
N GLY A 168 -6.60 3.87 16.34
CA GLY A 168 -7.98 3.39 16.30
C GLY A 168 -8.22 2.30 15.24
N TYR A 169 -7.58 2.39 14.07
CA TYR A 169 -7.60 1.32 13.05
C TYR A 169 -6.94 0.04 13.54
N ILE A 170 -5.78 0.10 14.19
CA ILE A 170 -5.11 -1.10 14.70
C ILE A 170 -5.87 -1.73 15.86
N LYS A 171 -6.57 -0.94 16.69
CA LYS A 171 -7.53 -1.49 17.67
C LYS A 171 -8.67 -2.26 17.00
N TYR A 172 -9.16 -1.78 15.86
CA TYR A 172 -10.13 -2.52 15.06
C TYR A 172 -9.54 -3.82 14.50
N ILE A 173 -8.32 -3.78 13.95
CA ILE A 173 -7.61 -4.99 13.50
C ILE A 173 -7.45 -6.01 14.64
N ASN A 174 -6.97 -5.61 15.81
CA ASN A 174 -6.81 -6.52 16.96
C ASN A 174 -8.13 -7.17 17.37
N ARG A 175 -9.26 -6.47 17.26
CA ARG A 175 -10.58 -7.08 17.48
C ARG A 175 -10.96 -8.09 16.41
N LEU A 176 -10.59 -7.86 15.15
CA LEU A 176 -10.78 -8.87 14.10
C LEU A 176 -9.91 -10.10 14.34
N ILE A 177 -8.64 -9.91 14.72
CA ILE A 177 -7.71 -10.99 15.07
C ILE A 177 -8.33 -11.86 16.16
N LYS A 178 -8.74 -11.25 17.28
CA LYS A 178 -9.39 -11.97 18.39
C LYS A 178 -10.71 -12.63 17.98
N LYS A 179 -11.55 -11.92 17.22
CA LYS A 179 -12.84 -12.45 16.74
C LYS A 179 -12.67 -13.73 15.93
N TYR A 180 -11.60 -13.83 15.14
CA TYR A 180 -11.34 -14.97 14.26
C TYR A 180 -10.33 -15.97 14.84
N GLY A 181 -9.88 -15.78 16.08
CA GLY A 181 -8.89 -16.65 16.72
C GLY A 181 -7.56 -16.68 15.94
N LEU A 182 -7.08 -15.55 15.45
CA LEU A 182 -5.89 -15.44 14.58
C LEU A 182 -4.64 -14.95 15.32
N GLU A 183 -4.64 -14.95 16.66
CA GLU A 183 -3.56 -14.45 17.50
C GLU A 183 -2.22 -15.11 17.17
N ASP A 184 -2.21 -16.41 16.89
CA ASP A 184 -1.01 -17.14 16.50
C ASP A 184 -0.71 -17.03 15.00
N ASN A 185 -1.67 -16.60 14.19
CA ASN A 185 -1.56 -16.57 12.73
C ASN A 185 -1.08 -15.21 12.20
N ILE A 186 -1.28 -14.11 12.92
CA ILE A 186 -0.91 -12.76 12.47
C ILE A 186 0.24 -12.22 13.31
N ILE A 187 1.38 -12.00 12.65
CA ILE A 187 2.63 -11.60 13.29
C ILE A 187 3.00 -10.20 12.83
N PHE A 188 2.95 -9.23 13.75
CA PHE A 188 3.49 -7.89 13.50
C PHE A 188 5.01 -7.91 13.72
N THR A 189 5.79 -7.68 12.66
CA THR A 189 7.25 -7.76 12.75
C THR A 189 7.89 -6.51 13.34
N GLY A 190 7.13 -5.42 13.45
CA GLY A 190 7.66 -4.10 13.76
C GLY A 190 8.47 -3.53 12.60
N SER A 191 9.30 -2.53 12.89
CA SER A 191 10.24 -1.96 11.93
C SER A 191 11.38 -2.94 11.66
N ILE A 192 11.49 -3.40 10.42
CA ILE A 192 12.54 -4.31 9.95
C ILE A 192 13.43 -3.62 8.91
N SER A 193 14.71 -3.98 8.88
CA SER A 193 15.71 -3.46 7.95
C SER A 193 15.48 -3.92 6.50
N PRO A 194 16.08 -3.28 5.48
CA PRO A 194 15.99 -3.73 4.09
C PRO A 194 16.41 -5.19 3.88
N SER A 195 17.49 -5.63 4.53
CA SER A 195 17.95 -7.02 4.47
C SER A 195 16.91 -7.99 5.05
N GLU A 196 16.24 -7.60 6.14
CA GLU A 196 15.17 -8.41 6.73
C GLU A 196 13.91 -8.43 5.86
N VAL A 197 13.57 -7.31 5.20
CA VAL A 197 12.49 -7.28 4.20
C VAL A 197 12.82 -8.21 3.05
N ALA A 198 14.03 -8.14 2.49
CA ALA A 198 14.49 -9.03 1.42
C ALA A 198 14.43 -10.50 1.86
N LYS A 199 14.90 -10.83 3.08
CA LYS A 199 14.80 -12.17 3.65
C LYS A 199 13.35 -12.63 3.82
N ARG A 200 12.46 -11.75 4.30
CA ARG A 200 11.04 -12.09 4.51
C ARG A 200 10.30 -12.31 3.20
N LEU A 201 10.59 -11.50 2.20
CA LEU A 201 10.12 -11.71 0.84
C LEU A 201 10.55 -13.08 0.33
N ARG A 202 11.84 -13.47 0.45
CA ARG A 202 12.28 -14.81 0.02
C ARG A 202 11.60 -15.95 0.79
N LYS A 203 11.37 -15.77 2.08
CA LYS A 203 10.74 -16.79 2.94
C LYS A 203 9.23 -16.90 2.75
N ALA A 204 8.54 -15.84 2.32
CA ALA A 204 7.10 -15.89 2.12
C ALA A 204 6.72 -16.79 0.94
N ASN A 205 5.67 -17.61 1.05
CA ASN A 205 5.09 -18.23 -0.15
C ASN A 205 4.39 -17.19 -1.03
N VAL A 206 3.67 -16.27 -0.38
CA VAL A 206 2.83 -15.31 -1.07
C VAL A 206 3.13 -13.93 -0.53
N PHE A 207 3.33 -12.98 -1.44
CA PHE A 207 3.35 -11.57 -1.11
C PHE A 207 1.99 -10.95 -1.49
N VAL A 208 1.39 -10.18 -0.59
CA VAL A 208 0.05 -9.60 -0.81
C VAL A 208 0.08 -8.08 -0.75
N VAL A 209 -0.66 -7.47 -1.70
CA VAL A 209 -0.93 -6.03 -1.75
C VAL A 209 -2.45 -5.83 -1.76
N SER A 210 -3.01 -5.43 -0.62
CA SER A 210 -4.46 -5.27 -0.44
C SER A 210 -4.94 -3.81 -0.45
N SER A 211 -4.04 -2.89 -0.79
CA SER A 211 -4.31 -1.45 -0.76
C SER A 211 -5.37 -1.00 -1.77
N ALA A 212 -6.23 -0.07 -1.35
CA ALA A 212 -7.22 0.54 -2.23
C ALA A 212 -6.60 1.53 -3.22
N VAL A 213 -5.50 2.18 -2.84
CA VAL A 213 -4.72 3.07 -3.70
C VAL A 213 -3.24 2.84 -3.44
N GLU A 214 -2.49 2.63 -4.51
CA GLU A 214 -1.04 2.61 -4.50
C GLU A 214 -0.51 3.76 -5.36
N GLY A 215 0.39 4.56 -4.80
CA GLY A 215 1.31 5.37 -5.61
C GLY A 215 2.47 4.47 -6.02
N ALA A 216 3.06 4.69 -7.20
CA ALA A 216 4.00 3.78 -7.84
C ALA A 216 4.82 2.97 -6.83
N LEU A 217 4.52 1.68 -6.79
CA LEU A 217 4.98 0.78 -5.74
C LEU A 217 6.50 0.65 -5.83
N HIS A 218 7.23 1.08 -4.79
CA HIS A 218 8.59 0.55 -4.58
C HIS A 218 8.56 -0.99 -4.51
N ASN A 219 7.45 -1.55 -4.02
CA ASN A 219 7.24 -2.98 -3.90
C ASN A 219 6.97 -3.70 -5.23
N SER A 220 6.61 -3.00 -6.32
CA SER A 220 6.45 -3.65 -7.63
C SER A 220 7.80 -3.87 -8.31
N CYS A 221 8.77 -2.98 -8.09
CA CYS A 221 10.15 -3.21 -8.54
C CYS A 221 10.76 -4.43 -7.84
N LEU A 222 10.46 -4.65 -6.56
CA LEU A 222 10.85 -5.86 -5.81
C LEU A 222 10.24 -7.14 -6.42
N PHE A 223 9.03 -7.03 -6.95
CA PHE A 223 8.23 -8.14 -7.47
C PHE A 223 8.66 -8.60 -8.86
N GLN A 224 9.03 -7.68 -9.76
CA GLN A 224 9.37 -8.01 -11.15
C GLN A 224 10.58 -8.95 -11.28
N ARG A 225 11.34 -9.14 -10.19
CA ARG A 225 12.50 -10.03 -10.14
C ARG A 225 12.24 -11.33 -9.35
N ASP A 226 11.41 -11.29 -8.30
CA ASP A 226 11.44 -12.31 -7.23
C ASP A 226 10.11 -13.04 -6.96
N PHE A 227 8.98 -12.75 -7.63
CA PHE A 227 7.68 -13.37 -7.29
C PHE A 227 6.77 -13.68 -8.48
N VAL A 228 6.09 -14.84 -8.44
CA VAL A 228 5.18 -15.33 -9.51
C VAL A 228 3.68 -15.15 -9.18
N SER A 229 3.29 -14.96 -7.91
CA SER A 229 1.86 -14.83 -7.55
C SER A 229 1.55 -13.50 -6.86
N LEU A 230 0.83 -12.63 -7.57
CA LEU A 230 0.31 -11.36 -7.05
C LEU A 230 -1.23 -11.42 -7.01
N TYR A 231 -1.81 -11.22 -5.83
CA TYR A 231 -3.25 -10.97 -5.71
C TYR A 231 -3.50 -9.48 -5.49
N LYS A 232 -4.04 -8.79 -6.51
CA LYS A 232 -4.55 -7.41 -6.39
C LYS A 232 -6.05 -7.47 -6.10
N SER A 233 -6.49 -6.88 -4.99
CA SER A 233 -7.92 -6.69 -4.71
C SER A 233 -8.49 -5.60 -5.63
N GLN A 234 -9.12 -5.95 -6.75
CA GLN A 234 -9.94 -5.03 -7.55
C GLN A 234 -11.43 -5.22 -7.21
N ARG A 235 -12.07 -4.18 -6.64
CA ARG A 235 -13.49 -4.21 -6.23
C ARG A 235 -14.49 -3.82 -7.33
N ASN A 236 -14.13 -3.89 -8.61
CA ASN A 236 -15.08 -3.53 -9.68
C ASN A 236 -14.93 -4.42 -10.93
N PRO A 237 -15.88 -5.36 -11.18
CA PRO A 237 -15.86 -6.25 -12.33
C PRO A 237 -15.88 -5.53 -13.69
N ASP A 238 -16.52 -4.36 -13.76
CA ASP A 238 -16.79 -3.68 -15.03
C ASP A 238 -15.58 -2.93 -15.63
N ARG A 239 -14.53 -2.69 -14.84
CA ARG A 239 -13.28 -2.04 -15.31
C ARG A 239 -12.21 -3.01 -15.81
N ILE A 240 -12.48 -4.31 -15.77
CA ILE A 240 -11.51 -5.36 -16.13
C ILE A 240 -11.18 -5.34 -17.64
N ARG A 241 -12.04 -4.78 -18.50
CA ARG A 241 -11.83 -4.78 -19.96
C ARG A 241 -10.77 -3.77 -20.44
N GLU A 242 -10.53 -2.66 -19.73
CA GLU A 242 -9.58 -1.63 -20.21
C GLU A 242 -8.12 -1.91 -19.83
N ILE A 243 -7.86 -2.64 -18.74
CA ILE A 243 -6.47 -2.90 -18.27
C ILE A 243 -5.89 -4.17 -18.92
N ARG A 244 -6.74 -5.12 -19.35
CA ARG A 244 -6.31 -6.37 -19.98
C ARG A 244 -5.61 -6.20 -21.33
N ALA A 245 -5.69 -5.03 -21.95
CA ALA A 245 -4.98 -4.74 -23.19
C ALA A 245 -3.49 -4.34 -22.98
N ALA A 246 -3.06 -4.03 -21.75
CA ALA A 246 -1.73 -3.45 -21.50
C ALA A 246 -0.73 -4.36 -20.76
N GLU A 247 -1.17 -5.45 -20.14
CA GLU A 247 -0.26 -6.35 -19.40
C GLU A 247 -0.39 -7.79 -19.94
N GLY A 248 0.47 -8.13 -20.90
CA GLY A 248 0.62 -9.47 -21.47
C GLY A 248 1.25 -10.47 -20.51
N VAL A 249 0.58 -10.79 -19.40
CA VAL A 249 1.00 -11.86 -18.48
C VAL A 249 0.22 -13.13 -18.83
N ARG A 250 0.88 -14.05 -19.57
CA ARG A 250 0.40 -15.42 -19.76
C ARG A 250 0.57 -16.17 -18.44
N PHE A 251 -0.54 -16.61 -17.85
CA PHE A 251 -0.51 -17.65 -16.82
C PHE A 251 -0.25 -18.98 -17.53
N ILE A 252 0.93 -19.58 -17.29
CA ILE A 252 1.19 -20.98 -17.65
C ILE A 252 0.52 -21.83 -16.56
N GLN A 253 -0.29 -22.78 -17.01
CA GLN A 253 -1.11 -23.72 -16.21
C GLN A 253 -0.26 -24.59 -15.27
#